data_AF-A0A2A5DEZ8-F1
#
_entry.id   AF-A0A2A5DEZ8-F1
#
_cell.length_a   1.000
_cell.length_b   1.000
_cell.length_c   1.000
_cell.angle_alpha   90.00
_cell.angle_beta   90.00
_cell.angle_gamma   90.00
#
_symmetry.space_group_name_H-M   'P 1'
#
loop_
_entity.id
_entity.type
_entity.pdbx_description
1 polymer ?
#
loop_
_entity_poly.entity_id
_entity_poly.type
_entity_poly.pdbx_seq_one_letter_code
_entity_poly.pdbx_strand_id
1 'polypeptide(L)'
;MNLSIVKTIFLKEMLDTFRDKRTMIAMVGLPIILYPVLFITAAQVSILQQTKTNETVSRAAIQGSTTERMTTWIADLEQVDQVDNPEARA
;
A
#
# COMPACT_ATOMS: atom_id res chain seq x y z
N MET A 1 40.52 31.32 -21.76
CA MET A 1 40.12 30.85 -20.42
C MET A 1 40.82 29.52 -20.16
N ASN A 2 41.51 29.35 -19.03
CA ASN A 2 42.40 28.20 -18.82
C ASN A 2 41.62 27.01 -18.25
N LEU A 3 41.08 26.14 -19.11
CA LEU A 3 40.20 25.01 -18.75
C LEU A 3 40.83 24.05 -17.72
N SER A 4 42.15 23.88 -17.75
CA SER A 4 42.89 23.06 -16.78
C SER A 4 42.80 23.61 -15.36
N ILE A 5 42.81 24.93 -15.18
CA ILE A 5 42.67 25.57 -13.86
C ILE A 5 41.24 25.39 -13.35
N VAL A 6 40.24 25.62 -14.20
CA VAL A 6 38.83 25.44 -13.86
C VAL A 6 38.56 24.00 -13.42
N LYS A 7 39.08 23.01 -14.15
CA LYS A 7 38.93 21.59 -13.80
C LYS A 7 39.55 21.26 -12.45
N THR A 8 40.74 21.77 -12.16
CA THR A 8 41.44 21.53 -10.88
C THR A 8 40.68 22.13 -9.71
N ILE A 9 40.17 23.36 -9.84
CA ILE A 9 39.35 24.00 -8.80
C ILE A 9 38.05 23.23 -8.60
N PHE A 10 37.36 22.88 -9.69
CA PHE A 10 36.11 22.12 -9.60
C PHE A 10 36.27 20.78 -8.88
N LEU A 11 37.31 20.01 -9.21
CA LEU A 11 37.58 18.73 -8.53
C LEU A 11 37.90 18.93 -7.05
N LYS A 12 38.61 20.00 -6.69
CA LYS A 12 38.89 20.32 -5.29
C LYS A 12 37.60 20.60 -4.51
N GLU A 13 36.76 21.50 -5.03
CA GLU A 13 35.49 21.89 -4.38
C GLU A 13 34.49 20.73 -4.29
N MET A 14 34.41 19.90 -5.35
CA MET A 14 33.58 18.69 -5.33
C MET A 14 34.07 17.70 -4.28
N LEU A 15 35.38 17.49 -4.15
CA LEU A 15 35.93 16.55 -3.18
C LEU A 15 35.76 17.06 -1.74
N ASP A 16 35.85 18.37 -1.50
CA ASP A 16 35.52 18.98 -0.21
C ASP A 16 34.03 18.86 0.11
N THR A 17 33.15 19.08 -0.87
CA THR A 17 31.69 18.87 -0.73
C THR A 17 31.37 17.40 -0.43
N PHE A 18 32.02 16.45 -1.11
CA PHE A 18 31.84 15.02 -0.87
C PHE A 18 32.43 14.56 0.48
N ARG A 19 33.42 15.29 1.02
CA ARG A 19 33.99 15.03 2.34
C ARG A 19 33.05 15.38 3.48
N ASP A 20 32.04 16.22 3.23
CA ASP A 20 30.92 16.39 4.16
C ASP A 20 29.95 15.20 4.09
N LYS A 21 30.49 14.03 4.47
CA LYS A 21 29.79 12.74 4.43
C LYS A 21 28.57 12.76 5.34
N ARG A 22 28.57 13.51 6.44
CA ARG A 22 27.41 13.57 7.36
C ARG A 22 26.23 14.21 6.65
N THR A 23 26.45 15.36 6.02
CA THR A 23 25.40 16.06 5.27
C THR A 23 24.97 15.27 4.04
N MET A 24 25.91 14.72 3.27
CA MET A 24 25.58 13.91 2.09
C MET A 24 24.83 12.61 2.44
N ILE A 25 25.23 11.92 3.52
CA ILE A 25 24.51 10.73 4.00
C ILE A 25 23.10 11.12 4.46
N ALA A 26 22.93 12.27 5.12
CA ALA A 26 21.59 12.73 5.51
C ALA A 26 20.73 13.12 4.30
N MET A 27 21.29 13.79 3.29
CA MET A 27 20.53 14.25 2.13
C MET A 27 20.24 13.14 1.11
N VAL A 28 21.14 12.17 0.95
CA VAL A 28 21.04 11.11 -0.07
C VAL A 28 20.87 9.73 0.56
N GLY A 29 21.69 9.38 1.55
CA GLY A 29 21.61 8.09 2.21
C GLY A 29 20.30 7.88 2.98
N LEU A 30 19.83 8.91 3.69
CA LEU A 30 18.58 8.84 4.45
C LEU A 30 17.37 8.56 3.56
N PRO A 31 17.07 9.31 2.48
CA PRO A 31 15.93 8.96 1.63
C PRO A 31 16.09 7.59 0.97
N ILE A 32 17.31 7.18 0.60
CA ILE A 32 17.56 5.86 0.01
C ILE A 32 17.22 4.72 0.98
N ILE A 33 17.40 4.90 2.29
CA ILE A 33 17.11 3.85 3.29
C ILE A 33 15.71 4.01 3.87
N LEU A 34 15.36 5.22 4.30
CA LEU A 34 14.13 5.52 5.01
C LEU A 34 12.90 5.29 4.13
N TYR A 35 12.91 5.73 2.87
CA TYR A 35 11.73 5.61 2.01
C TYR A 35 11.38 4.16 1.66
N PRO A 36 12.34 3.29 1.30
CA PRO A 36 12.02 1.87 1.11
C PRO A 36 11.49 1.22 2.37
N VAL A 37 12.06 1.53 3.54
CA VAL A 37 11.59 0.98 4.82
C VAL A 37 10.15 1.41 5.09
N LEU A 38 9.84 2.70 4.92
CA LEU A 38 8.49 3.22 5.08
C LEU A 38 7.52 2.60 4.08
N PHE A 39 7.93 2.47 2.81
CA PHE A 39 7.11 1.87 1.75
C PHE A 39 6.77 0.41 2.05
N ILE A 40 7.77 -0.40 2.41
CA ILE A 40 7.58 -1.81 2.76
C ILE A 40 6.63 -1.93 3.96
N THR A 41 6.81 -1.08 4.97
CA THR A 41 5.96 -1.08 6.17
C THR A 41 4.52 -0.73 5.82
N ALA A 42 4.29 0.32 5.03
CA ALA A 42 2.97 0.72 4.59
C ALA A 42 2.28 -0.34 3.71
N ALA A 43 3.06 -1.00 2.84
CA ALA A 43 2.57 -2.11 2.01
C ALA A 43 2.11 -3.28 2.88
N GLN A 44 2.88 -3.67 3.90
CA GLN A 44 2.50 -4.74 4.83
C GLN A 44 1.20 -4.41 5.58
N VAL A 45 1.06 -3.18 6.08
CA VAL A 45 -0.18 -2.74 6.74
C VAL A 45 -1.37 -2.81 5.79
N SER A 46 -1.19 -2.39 4.54
CA SER A 46 -2.24 -2.45 3.51
C SER A 46 -2.68 -3.89 3.24
N ILE A 47 -1.75 -4.84 3.15
CA ILE A 47 -2.04 -6.27 2.94
C ILE A 47 -2.80 -6.86 4.14
N LEU A 48 -2.37 -6.53 5.36
CA LEU A 48 -3.08 -6.94 6.59
C LEU A 48 -4.50 -6.36 6.66
N GLN A 49 -4.71 -5.14 6.16
CA GLN A 49 -6.04 -4.56 6.09
C GLN A 49 -6.90 -5.23 5.01
N GLN A 50 -6.32 -5.56 3.86
CA GLN A 50 -7.04 -6.20 2.76
C GLN A 50 -7.48 -7.63 3.11
N THR A 51 -6.64 -8.37 3.84
CA THR A 51 -7.00 -9.70 4.35
C THR A 51 -8.16 -9.62 5.34
N LYS A 52 -8.15 -8.67 6.27
CA LYS A 52 -9.28 -8.42 7.19
C LYS A 52 -10.57 -7.99 6.48
N THR A 53 -10.45 -7.17 5.43
CA THR A 53 -11.61 -6.75 4.64
C THR A 53 -12.19 -7.92 3.84
N ASN A 54 -11.35 -8.78 3.24
CA ASN A 54 -11.80 -9.98 2.53
C ASN A 54 -12.38 -11.06 3.46
N GLU A 55 -11.96 -11.09 4.72
CA GLU A 55 -12.52 -11.98 5.74
C GLU A 55 -13.89 -11.49 6.25
N THR A 56 -14.24 -10.23 5.98
CA THR A 56 -15.58 -9.69 6.27
C THR A 56 -16.52 -10.07 5.13
N VAL A 57 -17.04 -11.30 5.17
CA VAL A 57 -18.08 -11.80 4.26
C VAL A 57 -19.18 -10.75 4.13
N SER A 58 -19.45 -10.30 2.91
CA SER A 58 -20.39 -9.21 2.63
C SER A 58 -21.80 -9.68 3.00
N ARG A 59 -22.34 -9.17 4.10
CA ARG A 59 -23.70 -9.50 4.57
C ARG A 59 -24.72 -8.84 3.67
N ALA A 60 -25.15 -9.54 2.62
CA ALA A 60 -26.19 -9.10 1.72
C ALA A 60 -27.54 -9.69 2.17
N ALA A 61 -28.53 -8.83 2.46
CA ALA A 61 -29.90 -9.25 2.72
C ALA A 61 -30.71 -9.20 1.41
N ILE A 62 -31.44 -10.27 1.10
CA ILE A 62 -32.33 -10.33 -0.07
C ILE A 62 -33.70 -9.83 0.36
N GLN A 63 -34.18 -8.73 -0.23
CA GLN A 63 -35.54 -8.24 -0.02
C GLN A 63 -36.43 -8.63 -1.22
N GLY A 64 -37.23 -9.69 -1.07
CA GLY A 64 -38.20 -10.12 -2.08
C GLY A 64 -38.61 -11.60 -2.01
N SER A 65 -39.60 -12.01 -2.80
CA SER A 65 -40.05 -13.40 -2.91
C SER A 65 -38.98 -14.25 -3.61
N THR A 66 -38.36 -15.14 -2.86
CA THR A 66 -37.24 -15.96 -3.31
C THR A 66 -37.72 -17.15 -4.15
N THR A 67 -37.22 -17.29 -5.37
CA THR A 67 -37.40 -18.48 -6.22
C THR A 67 -36.25 -19.45 -5.94
N GLU A 68 -36.51 -20.77 -5.83
CA GLU A 68 -35.49 -21.81 -5.54
C GLU A 68 -34.24 -21.75 -6.45
N ARG A 69 -34.39 -21.26 -7.69
CA ARG A 69 -33.28 -21.08 -8.62
C ARG A 69 -32.29 -19.97 -8.19
N MET A 70 -32.79 -18.99 -7.43
CA MET A 70 -32.02 -17.83 -6.98
C MET A 70 -31.22 -18.16 -5.71
N THR A 71 -31.74 -19.01 -4.82
CA THR A 71 -30.99 -19.53 -3.66
C THR A 71 -29.82 -20.40 -4.08
N THR A 72 -29.99 -21.23 -5.12
CA THR A 72 -28.92 -22.09 -5.63
C THR A 72 -27.80 -21.29 -6.29
N TRP A 73 -28.12 -20.16 -6.93
CA TRP A 73 -27.12 -19.29 -7.56
C TRP A 73 -26.34 -18.46 -6.53
N ILE A 74 -26.97 -18.09 -5.41
CA ILE A 74 -26.32 -17.34 -4.33
C ILE A 74 -25.47 -18.26 -3.46
N ALA A 75 -25.89 -19.52 -3.25
CA ALA A 75 -25.10 -20.53 -2.53
C ALA A 75 -23.81 -20.95 -3.26
N ASP A 76 -23.71 -20.69 -4.56
CA ASP A 76 -22.50 -20.95 -5.38
C ASP A 76 -21.46 -19.82 -5.27
N LEU A 77 -21.80 -18.70 -4.62
CA LEU A 77 -20.89 -17.60 -4.35
C LEU A 77 -20.24 -17.79 -2.97
N GLU A 78 -18.96 -18.15 -2.95
CA GLU A 78 -18.13 -18.44 -1.75
C GLU A 78 -17.94 -17.24 -0.79
N GLN A 79 -18.69 -16.14 -0.95
CA GLN A 79 -18.46 -14.89 -0.22
C GLN A 79 -19.75 -14.14 0.21
N VAL A 80 -20.87 -14.86 0.38
CA VAL A 80 -22.12 -14.27 0.88
C VAL A 80 -22.73 -15.17 1.96
N ASP A 81 -22.77 -14.66 3.19
CA ASP A 81 -23.49 -15.28 4.31
C ASP A 81 -24.91 -14.67 4.37
N GLN A 82 -25.93 -15.50 4.19
CA GLN A 82 -27.33 -15.07 4.15
C GLN A 82 -27.80 -14.76 5.58
N VAL A 83 -27.95 -13.47 5.90
CA VAL A 83 -28.60 -13.04 7.14
C VAL A 83 -30.11 -13.04 6.92
N ASP A 84 -30.78 -14.08 7.40
CA ASP A 84 -32.25 -14.11 7.45
C ASP A 84 -32.76 -13.02 8.40
N ASN A 85 -33.52 -12.07 7.85
CA ASN A 85 -34.22 -11.06 8.63
C ASN A 85 -35.51 -11.66 9.22
N PRO A 86 -35.65 -11.77 10.55
CA PRO A 86 -36.85 -12.32 11.17
C PRO A 86 -38.09 -11.40 11.11
N GLU A 87 -38.01 -10.19 10.54
CA GLU A 87 -39.12 -9.22 10.56
C GLU A 87 -40.09 -9.26 9.37
N ALA A 88 -39.95 -10.17 8.41
CA ALA A 88 -40.90 -10.32 7.29
C ALA A 88 -42.08 -11.26 7.60
N ARG A 89 -42.55 -11.29 8.86
CA ARG A 89 -43.74 -12.03 9.28
C ARG A 89 -44.62 -11.18 10.20
N ALA A 90 -45.24 -10.15 9.61
CA ALA A 90 -46.40 -9.45 10.17
C ALA A 90 -47.37 -9.11 9.05
#